data_AF-A0A2M8B2D9-F1
#
_entry.id   AF-A0A2M8B2D9-F1
#
_cell.length_a   1.000
_cell.length_b   1.000
_cell.length_c   1.000
_cell.angle_alpha   90.00
_cell.angle_beta   90.00
_cell.angle_gamma   90.00
#
_symmetry.space_group_name_H-M   'P 1'
#
loop_
_entity.id
_entity.type
_entity.pdbx_description
1 polymer ?
#
loop_
_entity_poly.entity_id
_entity_poly.type
_entity_poly.pdbx_seq_one_letter_code
_entity_poly.pdbx_strand_id
1 'polypeptide(L)'
;MKNPARQPRQPRIRYVTPRLQGSMMLAFAAIIAIGGAIFWERVDSAFRRVFLHAAMRGHYAFDSAYDVVRDLLALHLAGLFVGVFLASSVLALLLVATTRHGIGKAVDSLRASANRDLSTPTGSSPIREFDRFGENIDAARADTLASVLTIRSKAAALAAGEISPEEFRLRWDELKQRIRRIAP
;
A
#
# COMPACT_ATOMS: atom_id res chain seq x y z
N MET A 1 -52.58 12.54 -5.10
CA MET A 1 -51.60 11.52 -5.53
C MET A 1 -50.22 11.94 -5.02
N LYS A 2 -49.63 11.19 -4.08
CA LYS A 2 -48.31 11.50 -3.48
C LYS A 2 -47.21 10.86 -4.33
N ASN A 3 -46.24 11.67 -4.79
CA ASN A 3 -45.02 11.19 -5.44
C ASN A 3 -44.17 10.39 -4.45
N PRO A 4 -43.69 9.19 -4.80
CA PRO A 4 -42.73 8.48 -3.96
C PRO A 4 -41.36 9.15 -4.11
N ALA A 5 -40.85 9.72 -3.02
CA ALA A 5 -39.51 10.26 -2.94
C ALA A 5 -38.48 9.16 -3.27
N ARG A 6 -37.58 9.42 -4.23
CA ARG A 6 -36.41 8.58 -4.49
C ARG A 6 -35.57 8.53 -3.22
N GLN A 7 -35.51 7.37 -2.57
CA GLN A 7 -34.57 7.12 -1.49
C GLN A 7 -33.13 7.32 -2.00
N PRO A 8 -32.28 8.07 -1.28
CA PRO A 8 -30.88 8.19 -1.62
C PRO A 8 -30.22 6.80 -1.49
N ARG A 9 -29.65 6.29 -2.59
CA ARG A 9 -28.82 5.08 -2.58
C ARG A 9 -27.68 5.30 -1.59
N GLN A 10 -27.73 4.64 -0.44
CA GLN A 10 -26.61 4.63 0.50
C GLN A 10 -25.34 4.17 -0.23
N PRO A 11 -24.20 4.85 -0.04
CA PRO A 11 -22.94 4.39 -0.59
C PRO A 11 -22.63 3.04 0.04
N ARG A 12 -22.70 1.98 -0.76
CA ARG A 12 -22.22 0.66 -0.33
C ARG A 12 -20.74 0.80 -0.02
N ILE A 13 -20.38 0.66 1.24
CA ILE A 13 -19.00 0.52 1.69
C ILE A 13 -18.47 -0.74 0.98
N ARG A 14 -17.73 -0.53 -0.10
CA ARG A 14 -17.03 -1.61 -0.79
C ARG A 14 -15.89 -2.00 0.14
N TYR A 15 -16.08 -3.07 0.90
CA TYR A 15 -14.99 -3.74 1.60
C TYR A 15 -14.02 -4.24 0.51
N VAL A 16 -13.04 -3.41 0.17
CA VAL A 16 -11.92 -3.82 -0.67
C VAL A 16 -11.12 -4.78 0.19
N THR A 17 -11.21 -6.07 -0.14
CA THR A 17 -10.37 -7.11 0.47
C THR A 17 -8.92 -6.62 0.40
N PRO A 18 -8.19 -6.57 1.53
CA PRO A 18 -6.83 -6.04 1.54
C PRO A 18 -5.93 -7.03 0.80
N ARG A 19 -5.79 -6.88 -0.52
CA ARG A 19 -4.80 -7.61 -1.32
C ARG A 19 -3.37 -7.35 -0.81
N LEU A 20 -3.15 -6.25 -0.09
CA LEU A 20 -1.95 -5.97 0.70
C LEU A 20 -1.55 -7.13 1.63
N GLN A 21 -2.52 -7.86 2.18
CA GLN A 21 -2.25 -8.92 3.15
C GLN A 21 -1.62 -10.16 2.48
N GLY A 22 -1.97 -10.45 1.21
CA GLY A 22 -1.51 -11.65 0.51
C GLY A 22 -0.01 -11.64 0.22
N SER A 23 0.51 -10.57 -0.36
CA SER A 23 1.94 -10.46 -0.70
C SER A 23 2.83 -10.37 0.54
N MET A 24 2.37 -9.68 1.59
CA MET A 24 3.12 -9.55 2.84
C MET A 24 3.16 -10.87 3.62
N MET A 25 2.03 -11.58 3.67
CA MET A 25 1.95 -12.88 4.33
C MET A 25 2.83 -13.93 3.61
N LEU A 26 2.96 -13.84 2.28
CA LEU A 26 3.91 -14.62 1.51
C LEU A 26 5.37 -14.29 1.85
N ALA A 27 5.72 -13.01 2.02
CA ALA A 27 7.07 -12.60 2.41
C ALA A 27 7.44 -13.11 3.82
N PHE A 28 6.53 -13.00 4.79
CA PHE A 28 6.71 -13.58 6.13
C PHE A 28 6.85 -15.10 6.07
N ALA A 29 5.99 -15.79 5.32
CA ALA A 29 6.08 -17.23 5.14
C ALA A 29 7.42 -17.65 4.50
N ALA A 30 7.91 -16.90 3.52
CA ALA A 30 9.21 -17.15 2.89
C ALA A 30 10.37 -16.99 3.87
N ILE A 31 10.36 -15.94 4.70
CA ILE A 31 11.38 -15.73 5.75
C ILE A 31 11.41 -16.91 6.72
N ILE A 32 10.24 -17.37 7.17
CA ILE A 32 10.12 -18.50 8.09
C ILE A 32 10.60 -19.79 7.40
N ALA A 33 10.19 -20.05 6.16
CA ALA A 33 10.55 -21.25 5.42
C ALA A 33 12.06 -21.32 5.15
N ILE A 34 12.67 -20.23 4.68
CA ILE A 34 14.11 -20.15 4.42
C ILE A 34 14.90 -20.26 5.73
N GLY A 35 14.47 -19.55 6.78
CA GLY A 35 15.08 -19.64 8.10
C GLY A 35 15.04 -21.06 8.66
N GLY A 36 13.90 -21.74 8.52
CA GLY A 36 13.71 -23.14 8.92
C GLY A 36 14.60 -24.11 8.13
N ALA A 37 14.74 -23.92 6.82
CA ALA A 37 15.59 -24.75 5.97
C ALA A 37 17.08 -24.63 6.34
N ILE A 38 17.58 -23.40 6.52
CA ILE A 38 18.97 -23.16 6.93
C ILE A 38 19.23 -23.74 8.33
N PHE A 39 18.28 -23.58 9.24
CA PHE A 39 18.37 -24.17 10.57
C PHE A 39 18.41 -25.70 10.51
N TRP A 40 17.54 -26.33 9.73
CA TRP A 40 17.52 -27.77 9.56
C TRP A 40 18.87 -28.31 9.08
N GLU A 41 19.47 -27.68 8.06
CA GLU A 41 20.77 -28.07 7.54
C GLU A 41 21.91 -27.92 8.56
N ARG A 42 21.93 -26.79 9.30
CA ARG A 42 22.90 -26.53 10.37
C ARG A 42 22.78 -27.56 11.49
N VAL A 43 21.56 -27.85 11.91
CA VAL A 43 21.26 -28.82 12.96
C VAL A 43 21.62 -30.23 12.52
N ASP A 44 21.19 -30.70 11.34
CA ASP A 44 21.51 -32.05 10.84
C ASP A 44 23.04 -32.27 10.76
N SER A 45 23.77 -31.30 10.20
CA SER A 45 25.24 -31.40 10.10
C SER A 45 25.95 -31.40 11.46
N ALA A 46 25.42 -30.69 12.45
CA ALA A 46 25.98 -30.65 13.80
C ALA A 46 25.63 -31.90 14.59
N PHE A 47 24.38 -32.37 14.50
CA PHE A 47 23.90 -33.60 15.12
C PHE A 47 24.68 -34.82 14.62
N ARG A 48 24.91 -34.95 13.30
CA ARG A 48 25.74 -36.04 12.75
C ARG A 48 27.14 -36.08 13.35
N ARG A 49 27.77 -34.91 13.56
CA ARG A 49 29.12 -34.83 14.15
C ARG A 49 29.14 -35.18 15.64
N VAL A 50 28.15 -34.72 16.39
CA VAL A 50 28.03 -34.96 17.83
C VAL A 50 27.69 -36.42 18.12
N PHE A 51 26.73 -37.01 17.39
CA PHE A 51 26.40 -38.43 17.53
C PHE A 51 27.57 -39.34 17.15
N LEU A 52 28.34 -38.99 16.12
CA LEU A 52 29.53 -39.74 15.75
C LEU A 52 30.62 -39.68 16.83
N HIS A 53 30.82 -38.53 17.47
CA HIS A 53 31.74 -38.40 18.60
C HIS A 53 31.26 -39.13 19.86
N ALA A 54 29.96 -39.08 20.15
CA ALA A 54 29.36 -39.78 21.29
C ALA A 54 29.42 -41.30 21.10
N ALA A 55 29.15 -41.80 19.89
CA ALA A 55 29.28 -43.22 19.56
C ALA A 55 30.72 -43.73 19.73
N MET A 56 31.72 -42.92 19.37
CA MET A 56 33.15 -43.24 19.58
C MET A 56 33.56 -43.21 21.07
N ARG A 57 32.83 -42.47 21.92
CA ARG A 57 33.07 -42.36 23.38
C ARG A 57 32.20 -43.29 24.23
N GLY A 58 31.30 -44.06 23.63
CA GLY A 58 30.26 -44.85 24.30
C GLY A 58 30.73 -45.90 25.32
N HIS A 59 32.02 -46.01 25.58
CA HIS A 59 32.59 -46.82 26.65
C HIS A 59 32.72 -46.09 28.01
N TYR A 60 32.56 -44.75 28.06
CA TYR A 60 32.89 -43.96 29.26
C TYR A 60 31.72 -43.20 29.93
N ALA A 61 30.56 -43.05 29.28
CA ALA A 61 29.39 -42.39 29.88
C ALA A 61 28.07 -42.88 29.27
N PHE A 62 27.08 -43.19 30.12
CA PHE A 62 25.69 -43.51 29.74
C PHE A 62 24.84 -42.23 29.76
N ASP A 63 25.20 -41.24 28.95
CA ASP A 63 24.35 -40.06 28.77
C ASP A 63 23.22 -40.38 27.79
N SER A 64 22.01 -39.86 28.06
CA SER A 64 20.89 -40.03 27.14
C SER A 64 21.14 -39.26 25.84
N ALA A 65 20.56 -39.73 24.72
CA ALA A 65 20.67 -39.02 23.44
C ALA A 65 20.19 -37.56 23.55
N TYR A 66 19.27 -37.23 24.48
CA TYR A 66 18.84 -35.86 24.72
C TYR A 66 19.91 -35.01 25.40
N ASP A 67 20.56 -35.54 26.44
CA ASP A 67 21.58 -34.80 27.20
C ASP A 67 22.80 -34.44 26.35
N VAL A 68 23.15 -35.32 25.40
CA VAL A 68 24.26 -35.12 24.46
C VAL A 68 24.04 -33.94 23.50
N VAL A 69 22.80 -33.67 23.10
CA VAL A 69 22.48 -32.62 22.11
C VAL A 69 21.67 -31.44 22.66
N ARG A 70 21.24 -31.48 23.93
CA ARG A 70 20.37 -30.46 24.55
C ARG A 70 20.90 -29.05 24.38
N ASP A 71 22.15 -28.79 24.79
CA ASP A 71 22.72 -27.43 24.76
C ASP A 71 22.94 -26.95 23.32
N LEU A 72 23.36 -27.86 22.45
CA LEU A 72 23.54 -27.58 21.03
C LEU A 72 22.20 -27.24 20.37
N LEU A 73 21.14 -28.00 20.67
CA LEU A 73 19.79 -27.76 20.17
C LEU A 73 19.24 -26.44 20.71
N ALA A 74 19.42 -26.15 22.00
CA ALA A 74 19.00 -24.89 22.62
C ALA A 74 19.67 -23.68 21.96
N LEU A 75 20.98 -23.74 21.71
CA LEU A 75 21.73 -22.68 21.04
C LEU A 75 21.21 -22.43 19.61
N HIS A 76 21.00 -23.51 18.83
CA HIS A 76 20.49 -23.36 17.48
C HIS A 76 19.05 -22.83 17.47
N LEU A 77 18.20 -23.29 18.39
CA LEU A 77 16.80 -22.85 18.48
C LEU A 77 16.72 -21.37 18.86
N ALA A 78 17.56 -20.94 19.82
CA ALA A 78 17.71 -19.53 20.17
C ALA A 78 18.21 -18.70 18.97
N GLY A 79 19.19 -19.21 18.23
CA GLY A 79 19.68 -18.57 17.01
C GLY A 79 18.61 -18.42 15.92
N LEU A 80 17.82 -19.46 15.68
CA LEU A 80 16.69 -19.41 14.75
C LEU A 80 15.65 -18.38 15.20
N PHE A 81 15.27 -18.41 16.48
CA PHE A 81 14.30 -17.48 17.04
C PHE A 81 14.77 -16.03 16.86
N VAL A 82 16.01 -15.72 17.25
CA VAL A 82 16.58 -14.38 17.11
C VAL A 82 16.65 -13.97 15.63
N GLY A 83 17.08 -14.85 14.74
CA GLY A 83 17.15 -14.58 13.31
C GLY A 83 15.78 -14.27 12.69
N VAL A 84 14.79 -15.12 12.93
CA VAL A 84 13.42 -14.93 12.43
C VAL A 84 12.80 -13.67 13.03
N PHE A 85 13.00 -13.43 14.33
CA PHE A 85 12.48 -12.26 15.02
C PHE A 85 13.07 -10.97 14.46
N LEU A 86 14.39 -10.89 14.27
CA LEU A 86 15.06 -9.72 13.71
C LEU A 86 14.64 -9.47 12.26
N ALA A 87 14.64 -10.50 11.41
CA ALA A 87 14.21 -10.37 10.02
C ALA A 87 12.76 -9.90 9.91
N SER A 88 11.87 -10.47 10.71
CA SER A 88 10.46 -10.08 10.82
C SER A 88 10.29 -8.65 11.31
N SER A 89 11.08 -8.23 12.29
CA SER A 89 11.05 -6.87 12.85
C SER A 89 11.51 -5.84 11.82
N VAL A 90 12.61 -6.12 11.11
CA VAL A 90 13.10 -5.27 10.02
C VAL A 90 12.06 -5.13 8.92
N LEU A 91 11.46 -6.25 8.48
CA LEU A 91 10.39 -6.22 7.49
C LEU A 91 9.21 -5.36 7.96
N ALA A 92 8.77 -5.53 9.21
CA ALA A 92 7.69 -4.73 9.79
C ALA A 92 8.01 -3.23 9.83
N LEU A 93 9.24 -2.85 10.22
CA LEU A 93 9.67 -1.45 10.24
C LEU A 93 9.70 -0.84 8.84
N LEU A 94 10.21 -1.57 7.85
CA LEU A 94 10.22 -1.12 6.45
C LEU A 94 8.79 -0.94 5.90
N LEU A 95 7.87 -1.83 6.27
CA LEU A 95 6.45 -1.71 5.91
C LEU A 95 5.80 -0.47 6.53
N VAL A 96 6.06 -0.20 7.81
CA VAL A 96 5.54 1.01 8.47
C VAL A 96 6.12 2.27 7.81
N ALA A 97 7.42 2.28 7.51
CA ALA A 97 8.07 3.41 6.86
C ALA A 97 7.50 3.68 5.46
N THR A 98 7.39 2.65 4.62
CA THR A 98 6.85 2.75 3.26
C THR A 98 5.37 3.16 3.25
N THR A 99 4.57 2.62 4.17
CA THR A 99 3.15 2.99 4.32
C THR A 99 2.99 4.44 4.75
N ARG A 100 3.76 4.89 5.76
CA ARG A 100 3.74 6.30 6.19
C ARG A 100 4.15 7.23 5.07
N HIS A 101 5.19 6.88 4.32
CA HIS A 101 5.64 7.66 3.17
C HIS A 101 4.56 7.74 2.09
N GLY A 102 3.93 6.61 1.74
CA GLY A 102 2.83 6.58 0.77
C GLY A 102 1.62 7.43 1.19
N ILE A 103 1.22 7.37 2.47
CA ILE A 103 0.15 8.22 3.01
C ILE A 103 0.55 9.69 2.98
N GLY A 104 1.76 10.03 3.42
CA GLY A 104 2.25 11.42 3.42
C GLY A 104 2.20 12.02 2.02
N LYS A 105 2.70 11.28 1.02
CA LYS A 105 2.67 11.70 -0.38
C LYS A 105 1.25 11.92 -0.93
N ALA A 106 0.33 11.01 -0.59
CA ALA A 106 -1.08 11.13 -0.94
C ALA A 106 -1.71 12.40 -0.34
N VAL A 107 -1.44 12.68 0.93
CA VAL A 107 -1.92 13.90 1.62
C VAL A 107 -1.32 15.15 0.99
N ASP A 108 -0.02 15.16 0.71
CA ASP A 108 0.66 16.30 0.09
C ASP A 108 0.11 16.59 -1.31
N SER A 109 -0.22 15.55 -2.07
CA SER A 109 -0.85 15.68 -3.38
C SER A 109 -2.25 16.30 -3.25
N LEU A 110 -3.09 15.79 -2.35
CA LEU A 110 -4.40 16.39 -2.12
C LEU A 110 -4.29 17.86 -1.66
N ARG A 111 -3.30 18.18 -0.82
CA ARG A 111 -3.01 19.56 -0.38
C ARG A 111 -2.57 20.45 -1.55
N ALA A 112 -1.72 19.95 -2.44
CA ALA A 112 -1.31 20.68 -3.65
C ALA A 112 -2.53 21.04 -4.52
N SER A 113 -3.48 20.11 -4.67
CA SER A 113 -4.73 20.37 -5.40
C SER A 113 -5.63 21.37 -4.71
N ALA A 114 -5.74 21.32 -3.38
CA ALA A 114 -6.44 22.36 -2.62
C ALA A 114 -5.79 23.74 -2.83
N ASN A 115 -4.47 23.79 -3.00
CA ASN A 115 -3.71 24.99 -3.35
C ASN A 115 -3.72 25.33 -4.85
N ARG A 116 -4.65 24.75 -5.63
CA ARG A 116 -4.87 24.97 -7.07
C ARG A 116 -3.78 24.44 -8.00
N ASP A 117 -2.86 23.62 -7.50
CA ASP A 117 -1.96 22.86 -8.35
C ASP A 117 -2.66 21.58 -8.84
N LEU A 118 -3.04 21.62 -10.11
CA LEU A 118 -3.68 20.51 -10.82
C LEU A 118 -2.77 19.87 -11.86
N SER A 119 -1.53 20.37 -12.00
CA SER A 119 -0.60 19.96 -13.05
C SER A 119 0.52 19.06 -12.55
N THR A 120 0.89 19.16 -11.27
CA THR A 120 2.00 18.37 -10.74
C THR A 120 1.58 16.92 -10.50
N PRO A 121 2.22 15.93 -11.14
CA PRO A 121 1.86 14.52 -10.97
C PRO A 121 2.17 14.02 -9.56
N THR A 122 1.35 13.09 -9.08
CA THR A 122 1.51 12.47 -7.75
C THR A 122 2.79 11.62 -7.69
N GLY A 123 3.27 11.11 -8.83
CA GLY A 123 4.52 10.35 -8.98
C GLY A 123 4.45 8.93 -8.40
N SER A 124 5.53 8.14 -8.54
CA SER A 124 5.55 6.72 -8.14
C SER A 124 5.81 6.46 -6.65
N SER A 125 5.36 5.30 -6.17
CA SER A 125 5.42 4.79 -4.81
C SER A 125 5.86 3.33 -4.85
N PRO A 126 6.66 2.86 -3.89
CA PRO A 126 7.10 1.46 -3.85
C PRO A 126 5.96 0.46 -3.63
N ILE A 127 4.77 0.93 -3.20
CA ILE A 127 3.59 0.11 -3.01
C ILE A 127 2.55 0.46 -4.09
N ARG A 128 2.21 -0.54 -4.91
CA ARG A 128 1.33 -0.40 -6.09
C ARG A 128 -0.04 0.19 -5.78
N GLU A 129 -0.58 -0.04 -4.59
CA GLU A 129 -1.86 0.53 -4.17
C GLU A 129 -1.80 2.05 -4.03
N PHE A 130 -0.68 2.59 -3.54
CA PHE A 130 -0.46 4.04 -3.50
C PHE A 130 -0.25 4.61 -4.89
N ASP A 131 0.40 3.89 -5.81
CA ASP A 131 0.48 4.29 -7.23
C ASP A 131 -0.90 4.40 -7.86
N ARG A 132 -1.71 3.34 -7.73
CA ARG A 132 -3.08 3.35 -8.28
C ARG A 132 -3.92 4.48 -7.67
N PHE A 133 -3.73 4.77 -6.38
CA PHE A 133 -4.40 5.90 -5.76
C PHE A 133 -3.92 7.24 -6.33
N GLY A 134 -2.62 7.41 -6.54
CA GLY A 134 -2.03 8.58 -7.20
C GLY A 134 -2.52 8.76 -8.64
N GLU A 135 -2.60 7.70 -9.42
CA GLU A 135 -3.16 7.70 -10.79
C GLU A 135 -4.60 8.22 -10.80
N ASN A 136 -5.42 7.81 -9.82
CA ASN A 136 -6.80 8.30 -9.70
C ASN A 136 -6.86 9.79 -9.34
N ILE A 137 -5.96 10.25 -8.46
CA ILE A 137 -5.82 11.68 -8.14
C ILE A 137 -5.43 12.47 -9.39
N ASP A 138 -4.41 12.01 -10.13
CA ASP A 138 -3.92 12.68 -11.32
C ASP A 138 -4.96 12.72 -12.44
N ALA A 139 -5.73 11.64 -12.62
CA ALA A 139 -6.86 11.61 -13.55
C ALA A 139 -7.94 12.66 -13.18
N ALA A 140 -8.31 12.75 -11.90
CA ALA A 140 -9.30 13.72 -11.43
C ALA A 140 -8.81 15.18 -11.59
N ARG A 141 -7.53 15.43 -11.32
CA ARG A 141 -6.90 16.75 -11.53
C ARG A 141 -6.89 17.13 -13.00
N ALA A 142 -6.51 16.22 -13.88
CA ALA A 142 -6.48 16.45 -15.32
C ALA A 142 -7.88 16.79 -15.86
N ASP A 143 -8.91 16.05 -15.44
CA ASP A 143 -10.31 16.34 -15.81
C ASP A 143 -10.79 17.71 -15.29
N THR A 144 -10.41 18.05 -14.07
CA THR A 144 -10.71 19.36 -13.47
C THR A 144 -10.02 20.48 -14.25
N LEU A 145 -8.74 20.33 -14.58
CA LEU A 145 -7.97 21.30 -15.35
C LEU A 145 -8.56 21.50 -16.76
N ALA A 146 -8.90 20.41 -17.44
CA ALA A 146 -9.55 20.45 -18.75
C ALA A 146 -10.92 21.18 -18.70
N SER A 147 -11.69 20.94 -17.64
CA SER A 147 -12.97 21.62 -17.41
C SER A 147 -12.78 23.12 -17.17
N VAL A 148 -11.79 23.52 -16.38
CA VAL A 148 -11.45 24.94 -16.14
C VAL A 148 -11.00 25.63 -17.43
N LEU A 149 -10.15 24.99 -18.22
CA LEU A 149 -9.71 25.53 -19.52
C LEU A 149 -10.89 25.70 -20.50
N THR A 150 -11.83 24.76 -20.49
CA THR A 150 -13.05 24.84 -21.30
C THR A 150 -13.97 25.98 -20.86
N ILE A 151 -14.11 26.20 -19.54
CA ILE A 151 -14.86 27.34 -19.00
C ILE A 151 -14.19 28.64 -19.43
N ARG A 152 -12.85 28.73 -19.33
CA ARG A 152 -12.08 29.90 -19.73
C ARG A 152 -12.26 30.22 -21.21
N SER A 153 -12.17 29.22 -22.10
CA SER A 153 -12.35 29.44 -23.54
C SER A 153 -13.77 29.88 -23.89
N LYS A 154 -14.80 29.27 -23.28
CA LYS A 154 -16.20 29.68 -23.45
C LYS A 154 -16.45 31.11 -22.93
N ALA A 155 -15.87 31.48 -21.80
CA ALA A 155 -15.97 32.83 -21.25
C ALA A 155 -15.33 33.87 -22.19
N ALA A 156 -14.15 33.56 -22.73
CA ALA A 156 -13.48 34.43 -23.70
C ALA A 156 -14.30 34.61 -24.99
N ALA A 157 -14.90 33.52 -25.51
CA ALA A 157 -15.77 33.59 -26.68
C ALA A 157 -17.04 34.43 -26.43
N LEU A 158 -17.63 34.33 -25.24
CA LEU A 158 -18.75 35.17 -24.83
C LEU A 158 -18.37 36.66 -24.73
N ALA A 159 -17.16 36.96 -24.28
CA ALA A 159 -16.68 38.34 -24.16
C ALA A 159 -16.31 38.97 -25.51
N ALA A 160 -15.93 38.16 -26.50
CA ALA A 160 -15.45 38.62 -27.81
C ALA A 160 -16.55 38.72 -28.89
N GLY A 161 -17.72 38.13 -28.68
CA GLY A 161 -18.75 38.02 -29.71
C GLY A 161 -19.81 39.13 -29.67
N GLU A 162 -20.23 39.59 -30.85
CA GLU A 162 -21.53 40.28 -31.05
C GLU A 162 -22.64 39.22 -31.03
N ILE A 163 -23.02 38.79 -29.83
CA ILE A 163 -24.05 37.77 -29.61
C ILE A 163 -25.35 38.48 -29.20
N SER A 164 -26.49 37.99 -29.69
CA SER A 164 -27.78 38.51 -29.25
C SER A 164 -27.96 38.37 -27.72
N PRO A 165 -28.68 39.29 -27.06
CA PRO A 165 -28.84 39.24 -25.59
C PRO A 165 -29.47 37.95 -25.07
N GLU A 166 -30.37 37.33 -25.83
CA GLU A 166 -31.03 36.07 -25.46
C GLU A 166 -30.06 34.88 -25.49
N GLU A 167 -29.25 34.79 -26.55
CA GLU A 167 -28.25 33.74 -26.70
C GLU A 167 -27.09 33.92 -25.71
N PHE A 168 -26.72 35.15 -25.39
CA PHE A 168 -25.76 35.45 -24.32
C PHE A 168 -26.27 34.93 -22.97
N ARG A 169 -27.52 35.22 -22.60
CA ARG A 169 -28.13 34.75 -21.34
C ARG A 169 -28.11 33.23 -21.21
N LEU A 170 -28.52 32.53 -22.26
CA LEU A 170 -28.60 31.08 -22.26
C LEU A 170 -27.22 30.43 -22.09
N ARG A 171 -26.21 30.91 -22.83
CA ARG A 171 -24.83 30.43 -22.71
C ARG A 171 -24.17 30.81 -21.38
N TRP A 172 -24.51 31.97 -20.83
CA TRP A 172 -24.03 32.42 -19.52
C TRP A 172 -24.57 31.54 -18.39
N ASP A 173 -25.84 31.16 -18.44
CA ASP A 173 -26.44 30.28 -17.44
C ASP A 173 -25.90 28.84 -17.54
N GLU A 174 -25.63 28.34 -18.75
CA GLU A 174 -24.93 27.07 -18.93
C GLU A 174 -23.51 27.12 -18.33
N LEU A 175 -22.79 28.23 -18.54
CA LEU A 175 -21.45 28.43 -18.00
C LEU A 175 -21.46 28.48 -16.46
N LYS A 176 -22.42 29.19 -15.86
CA LYS A 176 -22.62 29.22 -14.39
C LYS A 176 -22.90 27.82 -13.84
N GLN A 177 -23.74 27.03 -14.49
CA GLN A 177 -23.99 25.65 -14.07
C GLN A 177 -22.71 24.81 -14.13
N ARG A 178 -21.88 24.97 -15.17
CA ARG A 178 -20.59 24.27 -15.27
C ARG A 178 -19.62 24.71 -14.16
N ILE A 179 -19.54 26.01 -13.86
CA ILE A 179 -18.71 26.53 -12.76
C ILE A 179 -19.15 25.94 -11.42
N ARG A 180 -20.46 25.94 -11.13
CA ARG A 180 -21.02 25.35 -9.89
C ARG A 180 -20.75 23.86 -9.72
N ARG A 181 -20.50 23.12 -10.81
CA ARG A 181 -20.13 21.69 -10.72
C ARG A 181 -18.68 21.49 -10.25
N ILE A 182 -17.81 22.49 -10.45
CA ILE A 182 -16.39 22.43 -10.08
C ILE A 182 -16.15 23.10 -8.72
N ALA A 183 -16.78 24.25 -8.50
CA ALA A 183 -16.75 25.02 -7.26
C ALA A 183 -18.20 25.26 -6.80
N PRO A 184 -18.78 24.32 -6.03
CA PRO A 184 -20.14 24.47 -5.51
C PRO A 184 -20.29 25.64 -4.55
#